data_AF-G2KLH4-F1
#
_entry.id   AF-G2KLH4-F1
#
_cell.length_a   1.000
_cell.length_b   1.000
_cell.length_c   1.000
_cell.angle_alpha   90.00
_cell.angle_beta   90.00
_cell.angle_gamma   90.00
#
_symmetry.space_group_name_H-M   'P 1'
#
loop_
_entity.id
_entity.type
_entity.pdbx_description
1 polymer ?
#
loop_
_entity_poly.entity_id
_entity_poly.type
_entity_poly.pdbx_seq_one_letter_code
_entity_poly.pdbx_strand_id
1 'polypeptide(L)'
;MSVLGLKSVKDHLSEQEIIRLHRELTVPCAVHDVLKGLSPLDDTATYAMDVMIAEMPVDAALLCVSLSAAHIAHDLTGLHPMAGALAVETRRITHEYGPTWLAYADGQLNDDAVNAAQTQFTDSMAEDFEALADLLDTCGSDMPGDSDQAQLCTLLADHARSYAAYTNAMVNGEDLGIIYEDMDAHPAQFSPGIPSGQSNVIAFPGAPRPR
;
A
#
# COMPACT_ATOMS: atom_id res chain seq x y z
N MET A 1 13.71 -13.36 30.62
CA MET A 1 13.20 -12.00 30.91
C MET A 1 12.07 -11.75 29.94
N SER A 2 10.84 -11.64 30.44
CA SER A 2 9.65 -11.38 29.62
C SER A 2 9.59 -9.92 29.21
N VAL A 3 9.58 -9.64 27.91
CA VAL A 3 9.26 -8.32 27.38
C VAL A 3 7.74 -8.20 27.35
N LEU A 4 7.20 -7.65 28.45
CA LEU A 4 5.86 -7.10 28.54
C LEU A 4 5.78 -5.86 27.65
N GLY A 5 4.87 -5.82 26.66
CA GLY A 5 4.54 -4.52 26.05
C GLY A 5 3.88 -4.50 24.68
N LEU A 6 3.93 -5.55 23.86
CA LEU A 6 3.08 -5.61 22.67
C LEU A 6 1.65 -5.89 23.15
N LYS A 7 0.88 -4.81 23.38
CA LYS A 7 -0.59 -4.90 23.38
C LYS A 7 -0.95 -5.79 22.20
N SER A 8 -1.72 -6.85 22.46
CA SER A 8 -2.26 -7.78 21.46
C SER A 8 -2.53 -7.03 20.17
N VAL A 9 -1.62 -7.16 19.20
CA VAL A 9 -1.86 -6.64 17.86
C VAL A 9 -3.11 -7.38 17.42
N LYS A 10 -4.14 -6.61 17.08
CA LYS A 10 -5.48 -7.14 16.84
C LYS A 10 -5.39 -8.13 15.68
N ASP A 11 -5.71 -9.41 15.92
CA ASP A 11 -5.56 -10.47 14.90
C ASP A 11 -6.38 -10.19 13.62
N HIS A 12 -7.39 -9.32 13.71
CA HIS A 12 -8.27 -8.99 12.59
C HIS A 12 -8.60 -7.49 12.56
N LEU A 13 -8.37 -6.88 11.39
CA LEU A 13 -8.85 -5.54 11.08
C LEU A 13 -10.37 -5.53 10.94
N SER A 14 -10.99 -4.49 11.49
CA SER A 14 -12.38 -4.15 11.24
C SER A 14 -12.55 -3.49 9.87
N GLU A 15 -13.75 -3.52 9.33
CA GLU A 15 -14.08 -2.86 8.06
C GLU A 15 -13.75 -1.36 8.08
N GLN A 16 -13.95 -0.69 9.23
CA GLN A 16 -13.58 0.72 9.40
C GLN A 16 -12.07 0.95 9.29
N GLU A 17 -11.27 0.03 9.83
CA GLU A 17 -9.80 0.10 9.74
C GLU A 17 -9.33 -0.19 8.31
N ILE A 18 -9.96 -1.12 7.60
CA ILE A 18 -9.67 -1.37 6.17
C ILE A 18 -10.02 -0.15 5.33
N ILE A 19 -11.19 0.47 5.54
CA ILE A 19 -11.58 1.70 4.86
C ILE A 19 -10.59 2.82 5.14
N ARG A 20 -10.09 2.90 6.38
CA ARG A 20 -9.07 3.88 6.75
C ARG A 20 -7.76 3.63 6.00
N LEU A 21 -7.30 2.38 5.92
CA LEU A 21 -6.10 2.05 5.14
C LEU A 21 -6.20 2.51 3.69
N HIS A 22 -7.34 2.29 3.03
CA HIS A 22 -7.57 2.77 1.66
C HIS A 22 -7.54 4.30 1.54
N ARG A 23 -7.90 5.04 2.59
CA ARG A 23 -7.89 6.51 2.57
C ARG A 23 -6.50 7.10 2.78
N GLU A 24 -5.70 6.46 3.62
CA GLU A 24 -4.33 6.91 3.90
C GLU A 24 -3.37 6.49 2.77
N LEU A 25 -3.64 5.36 2.11
CA LEU A 25 -2.91 4.88 0.95
C LEU A 25 -3.69 5.23 -0.32
N THR A 26 -3.37 6.37 -0.93
CA THR A 26 -4.15 6.96 -2.04
C THR A 26 -4.22 6.09 -3.29
N VAL A 27 -3.17 5.32 -3.60
CA VAL A 27 -3.07 4.51 -4.83
C VAL A 27 -4.18 3.44 -4.93
N PRO A 28 -4.49 2.65 -3.88
CA PRO A 28 -5.66 1.77 -3.88
C PRO A 28 -6.97 2.42 -4.34
N CYS A 29 -7.26 3.65 -3.91
CA CYS A 29 -8.44 4.38 -4.39
C CYS A 29 -8.35 4.72 -5.89
N ALA A 30 -7.19 5.14 -6.37
CA ALA A 30 -7.00 5.43 -7.79
C ALA A 30 -7.15 4.17 -8.65
N VAL A 31 -6.62 3.04 -8.19
CA VAL A 31 -6.80 1.72 -8.83
C VAL A 31 -8.29 1.33 -8.86
N HIS A 32 -9.02 1.54 -7.77
CA HIS A 32 -10.46 1.32 -7.73
C HIS A 32 -11.20 2.17 -8.78
N ASP A 33 -10.87 3.45 -8.88
CA ASP A 33 -11.52 4.38 -9.80
C ASP A 33 -11.25 4.00 -11.27
N VAL A 34 -10.03 3.56 -11.58
CA VAL A 34 -9.67 3.02 -12.91
C VAL A 34 -10.50 1.78 -13.25
N LEU A 35 -10.55 0.81 -12.34
CA LEU A 35 -11.30 -0.44 -12.55
C LEU A 35 -12.82 -0.20 -12.70
N LYS A 36 -13.35 0.87 -12.10
CA LYS A 36 -14.76 1.28 -12.26
C LYS A 36 -15.01 2.19 -13.47
N GLY A 37 -13.99 2.48 -14.26
CA GLY A 37 -14.07 3.37 -15.42
C GLY A 37 -14.42 4.81 -15.04
N LEU A 38 -14.14 5.20 -13.79
CA LEU A 38 -14.36 6.56 -13.26
C LEU A 38 -13.19 7.48 -13.64
N SER A 39 -12.00 6.91 -13.82
CA SER A 39 -10.80 7.60 -14.32
C SER A 39 -10.12 6.73 -15.37
N PRO A 40 -9.62 7.29 -16.49
CA PRO A 40 -8.78 6.53 -17.41
C PRO A 40 -7.40 6.26 -16.78
N LEU A 41 -6.80 5.13 -17.16
CA LEU A 41 -5.38 4.87 -16.93
C LEU A 41 -4.57 5.39 -18.14
N ASP A 42 -4.33 6.69 -18.17
CA ASP A 42 -3.43 7.30 -19.16
C ASP A 42 -1.99 7.35 -18.65
N ASP A 43 -1.04 7.71 -19.53
CA ASP A 43 0.39 7.80 -19.18
C ASP A 43 0.66 8.69 -17.95
N THR A 44 -0.18 9.71 -17.72
CA THR A 44 -0.04 10.62 -16.57
C THR A 44 -0.48 9.93 -15.29
N ALA A 45 -1.61 9.24 -15.30
CA ALA A 45 -2.09 8.45 -14.18
C ALA A 45 -1.13 7.31 -13.83
N THR A 46 -0.65 6.58 -14.85
CA THR A 46 0.35 5.51 -14.68
C THR A 46 1.63 6.04 -14.04
N TYR A 47 2.19 7.13 -14.57
CA TYR A 47 3.39 7.76 -14.00
C TYR A 47 3.17 8.26 -12.57
N ALA A 48 2.01 8.87 -12.29
CA ALA A 48 1.72 9.34 -10.95
C ALA A 48 1.64 8.19 -9.94
N MET A 49 1.00 7.07 -10.29
CA MET A 49 0.96 5.88 -9.43
C MET A 49 2.35 5.28 -9.24
N ASP A 50 3.16 5.20 -10.30
CA ASP A 50 4.53 4.68 -10.26
C ASP A 50 5.40 5.46 -9.25
N VAL A 51 5.41 6.79 -9.36
CA VAL A 51 6.15 7.67 -8.44
C VAL A 51 5.61 7.53 -7.02
N MET A 52 4.28 7.53 -6.84
CA MET A 52 3.68 7.44 -5.52
C MET A 52 4.04 6.15 -4.82
N ILE A 53 4.06 5.01 -5.52
CA ILE A 53 4.43 3.73 -4.93
C ILE A 53 5.93 3.71 -4.64
N ALA A 54 6.79 4.16 -5.57
CA ALA A 54 8.24 4.14 -5.41
C ALA A 54 8.75 4.97 -4.22
N GLU A 55 8.04 6.05 -3.85
CA GLU A 55 8.39 6.90 -2.71
C GLU A 55 7.90 6.36 -1.35
N MET A 56 7.16 5.25 -1.32
CA MET A 56 6.64 4.70 -0.07
C MET A 56 7.71 3.94 0.72
N PRO A 57 7.66 3.99 2.07
CA PRO A 57 8.39 3.04 2.89
C PRO A 57 7.85 1.62 2.65
N VAL A 58 8.72 0.62 2.86
CA VAL A 58 8.47 -0.79 2.47
C VAL A 58 7.15 -1.34 3.01
N ASP A 59 6.83 -1.06 4.26
CA ASP A 59 5.60 -1.52 4.92
C ASP A 59 4.33 -0.88 4.33
N ALA A 60 4.39 0.43 4.04
CA ALA A 60 3.31 1.13 3.37
C ALA A 60 3.15 0.67 1.91
N ALA A 61 4.27 0.42 1.21
CA ALA A 61 4.27 -0.10 -0.15
C ALA A 61 3.62 -1.49 -0.21
N LEU A 62 3.94 -2.39 0.74
CA LEU A 62 3.34 -3.72 0.79
C LEU A 62 1.83 -3.65 0.96
N LEU A 63 1.35 -2.83 1.89
CA LEU A 63 -0.08 -2.61 2.09
C LEU A 63 -0.74 -1.94 0.88
N CYS A 64 -0.06 -0.97 0.27
CA CYS A 64 -0.54 -0.26 -0.91
C CYS A 64 -0.73 -1.19 -2.10
N VAL A 65 0.28 -2.01 -2.42
CA VAL A 65 0.22 -3.01 -3.49
C VAL A 65 -0.85 -4.06 -3.17
N SER A 66 -0.89 -4.56 -1.93
CA SER A 66 -1.86 -5.57 -1.49
C SER A 66 -3.30 -5.10 -1.63
N LEU A 67 -3.63 -3.89 -1.15
CA LEU A 67 -4.98 -3.33 -1.25
C LEU A 67 -5.37 -3.04 -2.71
N SER A 68 -4.43 -2.55 -3.51
CA SER A 68 -4.64 -2.33 -4.96
C SER A 68 -4.91 -3.66 -5.68
N ALA A 69 -4.12 -4.69 -5.39
CA ALA A 69 -4.30 -6.03 -5.91
C ALA A 69 -5.62 -6.68 -5.46
N ALA A 70 -6.12 -6.35 -4.26
CA ALA A 70 -7.43 -6.81 -3.80
C ALA A 70 -8.58 -6.24 -4.65
N HIS A 71 -8.47 -4.99 -5.13
CA HIS A 71 -9.43 -4.43 -6.08
C HIS A 71 -9.41 -5.16 -7.42
N ILE A 72 -8.21 -5.46 -7.94
CA ILE A 72 -8.05 -6.23 -9.19
C ILE A 72 -8.65 -7.64 -9.02
N ALA A 73 -8.30 -8.35 -7.94
CA ALA A 73 -8.83 -9.67 -7.65
C ALA A 73 -10.36 -9.68 -7.56
N HIS A 74 -10.95 -8.64 -6.96
CA HIS A 74 -12.40 -8.49 -6.91
C HIS A 74 -13.02 -8.29 -8.31
N ASP A 75 -12.42 -7.45 -9.15
CA ASP A 75 -12.92 -7.19 -10.51
C ASP A 75 -12.81 -8.43 -11.42
N LEU A 76 -11.76 -9.25 -11.21
CA LEU A 76 -11.53 -10.51 -11.92
C LEU A 76 -12.29 -11.71 -11.34
N THR A 77 -13.04 -11.53 -10.26
CA THR A 77 -13.71 -12.65 -9.57
C THR A 77 -14.70 -13.33 -10.50
N GLY A 78 -14.53 -14.65 -10.68
CA GLY A 78 -15.37 -15.46 -11.58
C GLY A 78 -14.95 -15.42 -13.05
N LEU A 79 -14.00 -14.56 -13.41
CA LEU A 79 -13.41 -14.48 -14.74
C LEU A 79 -12.04 -15.18 -14.80
N HIS A 80 -11.25 -15.07 -13.72
CA HIS A 80 -9.90 -15.60 -13.68
C HIS A 80 -9.69 -16.59 -12.51
N PRO A 81 -9.18 -17.82 -12.76
CA PRO A 81 -8.96 -18.81 -11.70
C PRO A 81 -8.01 -18.33 -10.60
N MET A 82 -6.99 -17.55 -10.95
CA MET A 82 -6.00 -17.05 -9.99
C MET A 82 -6.46 -15.83 -9.19
N ALA A 83 -7.58 -15.20 -9.57
CA ALA A 83 -8.15 -14.10 -8.79
C ALA A 83 -8.53 -14.53 -7.36
N GLY A 84 -8.93 -15.80 -7.18
CA GLY A 84 -9.19 -16.35 -5.85
C GLY A 84 -7.93 -16.45 -4.99
N ALA A 85 -6.80 -16.87 -5.57
CA ALA A 85 -5.53 -16.94 -4.86
C ALA A 85 -5.03 -15.53 -4.50
N LEU A 86 -5.08 -14.60 -5.45
CA LEU A 86 -4.73 -13.19 -5.22
C LEU A 86 -5.60 -12.55 -4.12
N ALA A 87 -6.91 -12.82 -4.09
CA ALA A 87 -7.80 -12.31 -3.05
C ALA A 87 -7.49 -12.88 -1.65
N VAL A 88 -7.08 -14.14 -1.56
CA VAL A 88 -6.68 -14.76 -0.29
C VAL A 88 -5.37 -14.15 0.20
N GLU A 89 -4.40 -14.00 -0.70
CA GLU A 89 -3.06 -13.50 -0.37
C GLU A 89 -3.09 -12.04 0.09
N THR A 90 -3.78 -11.19 -0.67
CA THR A 90 -3.96 -9.77 -0.33
C THR A 90 -4.67 -9.58 1.02
N ARG A 91 -5.67 -10.43 1.31
CA ARG A 91 -6.33 -10.45 2.62
C ARG A 91 -5.36 -10.85 3.73
N ARG A 92 -4.56 -11.91 3.56
CA ARG A 92 -3.57 -12.33 4.57
C ARG A 92 -2.62 -11.18 4.89
N ILE A 93 -1.98 -10.62 3.87
CA ILE A 93 -1.02 -9.52 3.99
C ILE A 93 -1.67 -8.30 4.69
N THR A 94 -2.86 -7.89 4.25
CA THR A 94 -3.55 -6.74 4.84
C THR A 94 -3.82 -6.94 6.34
N HIS A 95 -4.20 -8.16 6.74
CA HIS A 95 -4.47 -8.49 8.14
C HIS A 95 -3.20 -8.68 8.98
N GLU A 96 -2.08 -9.07 8.36
CA GLU A 96 -0.80 -9.26 9.03
C GLU A 96 -0.08 -7.94 9.32
N TYR A 97 0.01 -7.06 8.31
CA TYR A 97 0.78 -5.81 8.44
C TYR A 97 -0.07 -4.60 8.82
N GLY A 98 -1.34 -4.58 8.43
CA GLY A 98 -2.21 -3.42 8.60
C GLY A 98 -2.43 -2.98 10.06
N PRO A 99 -2.59 -3.89 11.05
CA PRO A 99 -2.71 -3.50 12.45
C PRO A 99 -1.49 -2.73 12.97
N THR A 100 -0.28 -3.18 12.65
CA THR A 100 0.98 -2.53 13.07
C THR A 100 1.12 -1.17 12.41
N TRP A 101 0.82 -1.09 11.11
CA TRP A 101 0.85 0.16 10.35
C TRP A 101 -0.13 1.19 10.92
N LEU A 102 -1.37 0.79 11.22
CA LEU A 102 -2.37 1.68 11.82
C LEU A 102 -1.98 2.15 13.23
N ALA A 103 -1.40 1.25 14.04
CA ALA A 103 -0.93 1.62 15.37
C ALA A 103 0.21 2.66 15.31
N TYR A 104 1.09 2.56 14.31
CA TYR A 104 2.09 3.59 14.06
C TYR A 104 1.48 4.90 13.56
N ALA A 105 0.57 4.84 12.58
CA ALA A 105 -0.14 6.03 12.07
C ALA A 105 -0.94 6.76 13.17
N ASP A 106 -1.41 6.04 14.18
CA ASP A 106 -2.08 6.60 15.37
C ASP A 106 -1.13 7.17 16.43
N GLY A 107 0.19 7.09 16.21
CA GLY A 107 1.21 7.47 17.19
C GLY A 107 1.20 6.58 18.45
N GLN A 108 0.63 5.37 18.36
CA GLN A 108 0.59 4.41 19.47
C GLN A 108 1.89 3.59 19.58
N LEU A 109 2.66 3.54 18.49
CA LEU A 109 4.00 2.98 18.45
C LEU A 109 5.01 4.12 18.24
N ASN A 110 6.15 4.04 18.93
CA ASN A 110 7.30 4.88 18.65
C ASN A 110 8.21 4.21 17.62
N ASP A 111 9.13 4.99 17.05
CA ASP A 111 10.06 4.53 16.01
C ASP A 111 10.83 3.27 16.42
N ASP A 112 11.25 3.16 17.69
CA ASP A 112 11.95 1.97 18.20
C ASP A 112 11.06 0.70 18.15
N ALA A 113 9.77 0.82 18.49
CA ALA A 113 8.84 -0.30 18.44
C ALA A 113 8.49 -0.69 17.01
N VAL A 114 8.42 0.29 16.09
CA VAL A 114 8.24 0.04 14.66
C VAL A 114 9.45 -0.65 14.07
N ASN A 115 10.66 -0.15 14.34
CA ASN A 115 11.90 -0.75 13.87
C ASN A 115 12.04 -2.21 14.37
N ALA A 116 11.67 -2.47 15.62
CA ALA A 116 11.66 -3.84 16.16
C ALA A 116 10.64 -4.74 15.45
N ALA A 117 9.44 -4.24 15.18
CA ALA A 117 8.42 -4.98 14.43
C ALA A 117 8.84 -5.21 12.97
N GLN A 118 9.41 -4.20 12.32
CA GLN A 118 9.87 -4.28 10.94
C GLN A 118 11.01 -5.30 10.82
N THR A 119 11.96 -5.29 11.74
CA THR A 119 13.02 -6.32 11.84
C THR A 119 12.42 -7.71 12.00
N GLN A 120 11.34 -7.85 12.78
CA GLN A 120 10.67 -9.14 12.97
C GLN A 120 10.02 -9.66 11.68
N PHE A 121 9.54 -8.77 10.81
CA PHE A 121 8.79 -9.14 9.61
C PHE A 121 9.58 -9.02 8.30
N THR A 122 10.81 -8.52 8.32
CA THR A 122 11.54 -8.17 7.08
C THR A 122 11.69 -9.38 6.15
N ASP A 123 12.04 -10.56 6.68
CA ASP A 123 12.15 -11.79 5.91
C ASP A 123 10.80 -12.17 5.24
N SER A 124 9.71 -12.08 6.00
CA SER A 124 8.36 -12.39 5.51
C SER A 124 7.86 -11.37 4.50
N MET A 125 8.21 -10.09 4.64
CA MET A 125 7.82 -9.04 3.70
C MET A 125 8.38 -9.30 2.30
N ALA A 126 9.63 -9.77 2.19
CA ALA A 126 10.22 -10.09 0.90
C ALA A 126 9.47 -11.22 0.19
N GLU A 127 9.20 -12.32 0.91
CA GLU A 127 8.40 -13.45 0.41
C GLU A 127 6.98 -13.00 0.00
N ASP A 128 6.37 -12.11 0.77
CA ASP A 128 5.02 -11.59 0.53
C ASP A 128 4.95 -10.71 -0.72
N PHE A 129 5.99 -9.90 -0.96
CA PHE A 129 6.12 -9.15 -2.20
C PHE A 129 6.34 -10.06 -3.41
N GLU A 130 7.17 -11.09 -3.31
CA GLU A 130 7.37 -12.07 -4.39
C GLU A 130 6.06 -12.79 -4.72
N ALA A 131 5.33 -13.23 -3.70
CA ALA A 131 4.03 -13.88 -3.87
C ALA A 131 3.01 -12.96 -4.56
N LEU A 132 2.96 -11.68 -4.19
CA LEU A 132 2.10 -10.70 -4.86
C LEU A 132 2.50 -10.50 -6.32
N ALA A 133 3.80 -10.36 -6.61
CA ALA A 133 4.29 -10.19 -7.98
C ALA A 133 3.88 -11.37 -8.88
N ASP A 134 4.15 -12.60 -8.44
CA ASP A 134 3.82 -13.81 -9.20
C ASP A 134 2.32 -13.94 -9.48
N LEU A 135 1.48 -13.66 -8.47
CA LEU A 135 0.03 -13.72 -8.62
C LEU A 135 -0.51 -12.61 -9.54
N LEU A 136 0.07 -11.41 -9.47
CA LEU A 136 -0.30 -10.28 -10.34
C LEU A 136 0.10 -10.54 -11.79
N ASP A 137 1.31 -11.04 -12.04
CA ASP A 137 1.74 -11.43 -13.39
C ASP A 137 0.82 -12.48 -14.00
N THR A 138 0.50 -13.50 -13.20
CA THR A 138 -0.36 -14.60 -13.66
C THR A 138 -1.78 -14.11 -13.94
N CYS A 139 -2.28 -13.13 -13.19
CA CYS A 139 -3.57 -12.51 -13.51
C CYS A 139 -3.45 -11.62 -14.76
N GLY A 140 -2.37 -10.86 -14.90
CA GLY A 140 -2.09 -9.96 -16.02
C GLY A 140 -1.90 -10.67 -17.36
N SER A 141 -1.23 -11.83 -17.37
CA SER A 141 -0.85 -12.55 -18.59
C SER A 141 -2.03 -13.07 -19.40
N ASP A 142 -3.15 -13.33 -18.72
CA ASP A 142 -4.36 -13.91 -19.33
C ASP A 142 -5.33 -12.81 -19.81
N MET A 143 -4.98 -11.54 -19.61
CA MET A 143 -5.76 -10.39 -20.03
C MET A 143 -5.26 -9.80 -21.36
N PRO A 144 -6.10 -9.06 -22.10
CA PRO A 144 -5.64 -8.28 -23.25
C PRO A 144 -4.57 -7.28 -22.81
N GLY A 145 -3.42 -7.25 -23.48
CA GLY A 145 -2.28 -6.42 -23.09
C GLY A 145 -2.58 -4.91 -23.03
N ASP A 146 -3.55 -4.44 -23.81
CA ASP A 146 -3.96 -3.03 -23.82
C ASP A 146 -5.02 -2.69 -22.75
N SER A 147 -5.48 -3.67 -21.96
CA SER A 147 -6.49 -3.43 -20.91
C SER A 147 -5.89 -2.74 -19.68
N ASP A 148 -6.66 -1.83 -19.08
CA ASP A 148 -6.27 -1.14 -17.84
C ASP A 148 -5.94 -2.14 -16.73
N GLN A 149 -6.69 -3.26 -16.64
CA GLN A 149 -6.40 -4.32 -15.68
C GLN A 149 -5.02 -4.95 -15.89
N ALA A 150 -4.63 -5.25 -17.13
CA ALA A 150 -3.32 -5.84 -17.45
C ALA A 150 -2.18 -4.86 -17.14
N GLN A 151 -2.36 -3.59 -17.46
CA GLN A 151 -1.39 -2.53 -17.19
C GLN A 151 -1.21 -2.33 -15.68
N LEU A 152 -2.30 -2.29 -14.91
CA LEU A 152 -2.25 -2.23 -13.45
C LEU A 152 -1.57 -3.46 -12.83
N CYS A 153 -1.85 -4.66 -13.35
CA CYS A 153 -1.15 -5.88 -12.89
C CYS A 153 0.35 -5.77 -13.10
N THR A 154 0.77 -5.31 -14.29
CA THR A 154 2.19 -5.12 -14.63
C THR A 154 2.86 -4.12 -13.70
N LEU A 155 2.26 -2.92 -13.55
CA LEU A 155 2.79 -1.87 -12.70
C LEU A 155 2.95 -2.33 -11.24
N LEU A 156 1.93 -2.96 -10.68
CA LEU A 156 1.97 -3.45 -9.30
C LEU A 156 2.96 -4.60 -9.12
N ALA A 157 3.07 -5.50 -10.10
CA ALA A 157 4.04 -6.60 -10.07
C ALA A 157 5.48 -6.09 -10.13
N ASP A 158 5.76 -5.09 -10.96
CA ASP A 158 7.10 -4.49 -11.08
C ASP A 158 7.53 -3.83 -9.77
N HIS A 159 6.65 -3.09 -9.10
CA HIS A 159 6.93 -2.56 -7.76
C HIS A 159 7.11 -3.68 -6.74
N ALA A 160 6.25 -4.68 -6.73
CA ALA A 160 6.36 -5.80 -5.80
C ALA A 160 7.72 -6.50 -5.92
N ARG A 161 8.19 -6.81 -7.13
CA ARG A 161 9.54 -7.37 -7.35
C ARG A 161 10.65 -6.44 -6.89
N SER A 162 10.51 -5.15 -7.15
CA SER A 162 11.50 -4.14 -6.75
C SER A 162 11.63 -4.08 -5.22
N TYR A 163 10.50 -4.05 -4.51
CA TYR A 163 10.47 -4.07 -3.06
C TYR A 163 10.91 -5.41 -2.46
N ALA A 164 10.60 -6.54 -3.09
CA ALA A 164 11.13 -7.85 -2.68
C ALA A 164 12.66 -7.87 -2.74
N ALA A 165 13.24 -7.43 -3.86
CA ALA A 165 14.69 -7.36 -4.02
C ALA A 165 15.34 -6.40 -3.00
N TYR A 166 14.74 -5.22 -2.79
CA TYR A 166 15.19 -4.26 -1.79
C TYR A 166 15.17 -4.86 -0.38
N THR A 167 14.06 -5.49 0.00
CA THR A 167 13.87 -6.10 1.32
C THR A 167 14.84 -7.26 1.54
N ASN A 168 15.03 -8.13 0.55
CA ASN A 168 16.02 -9.22 0.60
C ASN A 168 17.45 -8.71 0.80
N ALA A 169 17.82 -7.64 0.10
CA ALA A 169 19.15 -7.05 0.25
C ALA A 169 19.35 -6.40 1.64
N MET A 170 18.30 -5.79 2.22
CA MET A 170 18.32 -5.32 3.62
C MET A 170 18.56 -6.47 4.61
N VAL A 171 17.88 -7.60 4.43
CA VAL A 171 18.04 -8.81 5.28
C VAL A 171 19.45 -9.36 5.21
N ASN A 172 20.00 -9.45 3.99
CA ASN A 172 21.32 -10.01 3.76
C ASN A 172 22.47 -9.07 4.16
N GLY A 173 22.15 -7.83 4.59
CA GLY A 173 23.14 -6.82 4.93
C GLY A 173 23.99 -6.41 3.73
N GLU A 174 23.44 -6.51 2.52
CA GLU A 174 24.12 -6.10 1.30
C GLU A 174 24.19 -4.58 1.26
N ASP A 175 25.38 -4.05 0.95
CA ASP A 175 25.58 -2.61 0.77
C ASP A 175 24.89 -2.19 -0.53
N LEU A 176 23.62 -1.78 -0.41
CA LEU A 176 22.73 -1.34 -1.49
C LEU A 176 23.13 0.01 -2.11
N GLY A 177 24.40 0.42 -1.96
CA GLY A 177 24.98 1.73 -2.30
C GLY A 177 24.87 2.19 -3.75
N ILE A 178 23.95 1.65 -4.55
CA ILE A 178 23.68 2.04 -5.94
C ILE A 178 22.16 2.14 -6.27
N ILE A 179 21.20 1.77 -5.40
CA ILE A 179 19.79 1.82 -5.85
C ILE A 179 19.16 3.22 -5.71
N TYR A 180 19.38 3.98 -4.64
CA TYR A 180 18.95 5.40 -4.56
C TYR A 180 19.78 6.20 -3.54
N GLU A 181 20.79 6.95 -3.99
CA GLU A 181 21.49 7.97 -3.16
C GLU A 181 20.59 9.18 -2.76
N ASP A 182 19.28 9.14 -3.03
CA ASP A 182 18.33 10.24 -2.74
C ASP A 182 17.21 9.88 -1.74
N MET A 183 17.13 8.64 -1.22
CA MET A 183 16.10 8.27 -0.22
C MET A 183 16.49 8.59 1.23
N ASP A 184 17.77 8.85 1.51
CA ASP A 184 18.25 9.18 2.85
C ASP A 184 18.38 10.70 3.05
N ALA A 185 17.26 11.38 3.28
CA ALA A 185 17.28 12.70 3.92
C ALA A 185 16.01 13.17 4.63
N HIS A 186 14.93 12.38 4.74
CA HIS A 186 13.77 12.80 5.54
C HIS A 186 13.36 11.70 6.52
N PRO A 187 13.64 11.84 7.84
CA PRO A 187 12.81 11.18 8.82
C PRO A 187 11.37 11.57 8.48
N ALA A 188 10.52 10.57 8.26
CA ALA A 188 9.13 10.76 7.90
C ALA A 188 8.47 11.68 8.94
N GLN A 189 8.45 12.98 8.65
CA GLN A 189 7.57 13.90 9.34
C GLN A 189 6.18 13.67 8.76
N PHE A 190 5.57 12.55 9.16
CA PHE A 190 4.11 12.44 9.16
C PHE A 190 3.59 13.42 10.22
N SER A 191 3.54 14.69 9.85
CA SER A 191 2.50 15.55 10.39
C SER A 191 1.25 15.26 9.56
N PRO A 192 0.17 14.70 10.14
CA PRO A 192 -1.17 14.93 9.61
C PRO A 192 -1.49 16.41 9.87
N GLY A 193 -0.79 17.28 9.14
CA GLY A 193 -1.00 18.71 9.13
C GLY A 193 -2.25 18.96 8.34
N ILE A 194 -3.40 18.98 9.02
CA ILE A 194 -4.42 19.96 8.65
C ILE A 194 -3.65 21.29 8.52
N PRO A 195 -3.68 22.00 7.39
CA PRO A 195 -3.07 23.31 7.32
C PRO A 195 -3.78 24.21 8.34
N SER A 196 -3.21 24.30 9.54
CA SER A 196 -3.66 25.21 10.57
C SER A 196 -3.29 26.60 10.11
N GLY A 197 -4.27 27.24 9.47
CA GLY A 197 -4.25 28.67 9.19
C GLY A 197 -4.00 29.04 7.75
N GLN A 198 -4.92 28.68 6.84
CA GLN A 198 -5.69 29.67 6.07
C GLN A 198 -7.09 29.11 5.78
N SER A 199 -8.10 29.87 6.19
CA SER A 199 -9.51 29.57 6.01
C SER A 199 -9.90 29.58 4.52
N ASN A 200 -9.83 28.44 3.84
CA ASN A 200 -10.47 28.25 2.54
C ASN A 200 -11.87 27.67 2.73
N VAL A 201 -12.76 28.48 3.31
CA VAL A 201 -14.20 28.24 3.23
C VAL A 201 -14.61 28.44 1.77
N ILE A 202 -14.84 27.35 1.05
CA ILE A 202 -15.63 27.39 -0.18
C ILE A 202 -17.07 27.66 0.26
N ALA A 203 -17.50 28.92 0.18
CA ALA A 203 -18.88 29.28 0.41
C ALA A 203 -19.73 28.74 -0.74
N PHE A 204 -20.48 27.67 -0.48
CA PHE A 204 -21.56 27.24 -1.37
C PHE A 204 -22.65 28.32 -1.39
N PRO A 205 -23.12 28.76 -2.57
CA PRO A 205 -24.20 29.74 -2.66
C PRO A 205 -25.51 29.09 -2.25
N GLY A 206 -25.95 29.30 -1.00
CA GLY A 206 -27.26 28.85 -0.54
C GLY A 206 -27.57 28.87 0.96
N ALA A 207 -26.58 29.02 1.86
CA ALA A 207 -26.88 28.96 3.30
C ALA A 207 -27.22 30.36 3.90
N PRO A 208 -28.37 30.54 4.57
CA PRO A 208 -28.74 31.80 5.21
C PRO A 208 -27.90 32.04 6.47
N ARG A 209 -27.45 33.29 6.67
CA ARG A 209 -26.65 33.69 7.83
C ARG A 209 -27.53 33.72 9.10
N PRO A 210 -27.09 33.13 10.23
CA PRO A 210 -27.75 33.31 11.51
C PRO A 210 -27.54 34.75 12.02
N ARG A 211 -28.57 35.29 12.68
CA ARG A 211 -28.60 36.62 13.29
C ARG A 211 -27.73 36.70 14.54
#